data_AF-A0A164KII8-F1
#
_entry.id   AF-A0A164KII8-F1
#
_cell.length_a   1.000
_cell.length_b   1.000
_cell.length_c   1.000
_cell.angle_alpha   90.00
_cell.angle_beta   90.00
_cell.angle_gamma   90.00
#
_symmetry.space_group_name_H-M   'P 1'
#
loop_
_entity.id
_entity.type
_entity.pdbx_description
1 polymer ?
#
loop_
_entity_poly.entity_id
_entity_poly.type
_entity_poly.pdbx_seq_one_letter_code
_entity_poly.pdbx_strand_id
1 'polypeptide(L)'
;MKILLENGFVHCNRRFSIKAIIFVCDSPARAFVSGVKYPSGKSSCSKCTTTGITSFMPSEIRRLVRPKGRVVFLYLAAPLRDDESFRQREDPDHHNYYSIVEELVSVDMVYDFPVYHMHLVHEGAGRKLIMTLMEDSDFKISPYSVRRIIKEMTASKFTPRDFARRAREFSSQMKATDWLRQLATQLLSCLETDYYRKDMLICYRSMLPLRF
;
A
#
# COMPACT_ATOMS: atom_id res chain seq x y z
N MET A 1 20.99 -17.28 5.61
CA MET A 1 19.82 -17.58 4.77
C MET A 1 20.17 -18.56 3.65
N LYS A 2 21.15 -18.26 2.79
CA LYS A 2 21.63 -19.15 1.71
C LYS A 2 21.86 -20.61 2.14
N ILE A 3 22.66 -20.83 3.19
CA ILE A 3 22.94 -22.18 3.73
C ILE A 3 21.65 -22.92 4.13
N LEU A 4 20.67 -22.23 4.71
CA LEU A 4 19.39 -22.82 5.13
C LEU A 4 18.48 -23.12 3.94
N LEU A 5 18.52 -22.31 2.89
CA LEU A 5 17.79 -22.56 1.65
C LEU A 5 18.36 -23.78 0.90
N GLU A 6 19.69 -23.87 0.79
CA GLU A 6 20.36 -24.95 0.08
C GLU A 6 20.33 -26.27 0.86
N ASN A 7 20.62 -26.21 2.16
CA ASN A 7 20.83 -27.40 2.97
C ASN A 7 19.63 -27.73 3.87
N GLY A 8 18.69 -26.82 4.08
CA GLY A 8 17.65 -26.99 5.09
C GLY A 8 18.20 -26.96 6.51
N PHE A 9 17.46 -27.57 7.44
CA PHE A 9 17.91 -27.76 8.82
C PHE A 9 17.47 -29.12 9.36
N VAL A 10 18.11 -29.58 10.44
CA VAL A 10 17.80 -30.85 11.10
C VAL A 10 17.11 -30.59 12.43
N HIS A 11 15.98 -31.24 12.66
CA HIS A 11 15.26 -31.21 13.94
C HIS A 11 14.68 -32.60 14.23
N CYS A 12 14.86 -33.10 15.47
CA CYS A 12 14.43 -34.45 15.87
C CYS A 12 14.87 -35.56 14.90
N ASN A 13 16.14 -35.55 14.47
CA ASN A 13 16.70 -36.50 13.50
C ASN A 13 16.01 -36.53 12.12
N ARG A 14 15.22 -35.50 11.78
CA ARG A 14 14.60 -35.33 10.47
C ARG A 14 15.15 -34.08 9.80
N ARG A 15 15.41 -34.16 8.49
CA ARG A 15 15.87 -33.04 7.67
C ARG A 15 14.66 -32.34 7.03
N PHE A 16 14.59 -31.03 7.20
CA PHE A 16 13.54 -30.18 6.63
C PHE A 16 14.16 -29.27 5.57
N SER A 17 13.62 -29.30 4.36
CA SER A 17 13.99 -28.38 3.29
C SER A 17 13.10 -27.13 3.32
N ILE A 18 13.69 -25.98 3.02
CA ILE A 18 12.97 -24.70 2.92
C ILE A 18 12.73 -24.43 1.44
N LYS A 19 11.45 -24.32 1.03
CA LYS A 19 11.08 -24.17 -0.39
C LYS A 19 10.67 -22.75 -0.79
N ALA A 20 10.28 -21.90 0.15
CA ALA A 20 9.79 -20.56 -0.13
C ALA A 20 10.20 -19.60 0.99
N ILE A 21 10.68 -18.42 0.61
CA ILE A 21 10.90 -17.30 1.52
C ILE A 21 10.26 -16.07 0.90
N ILE A 22 9.43 -15.39 1.69
CA ILE A 22 8.74 -14.17 1.28
C ILE A 22 9.19 -13.04 2.20
N PHE A 23 9.52 -11.89 1.61
CA PHE A 23 9.95 -10.68 2.30
C PHE A 23 8.77 -9.75 2.58
N VAL A 24 8.02 -10.06 3.63
CA VAL A 24 6.90 -9.21 4.09
C VAL A 24 7.45 -8.06 4.92
N CYS A 25 7.53 -6.88 4.33
CA CYS A 25 8.03 -5.67 4.98
C CYS A 25 7.29 -4.42 4.46
N ASP A 26 7.43 -3.31 5.19
CA ASP A 26 6.86 -2.03 4.77
C ASP A 26 7.59 -1.49 3.52
N SER A 27 7.01 -0.48 2.86
CA SER A 27 7.56 -0.01 1.58
C SER A 27 9.01 0.52 1.67
N PRO A 28 9.42 1.27 2.73
CA PRO A 28 10.82 1.65 2.93
C PRO A 28 11.76 0.47 3.13
N ALA A 29 11.45 -0.47 4.04
CA ALA A 29 12.32 -1.62 4.28
C ALA A 29 12.38 -2.53 3.05
N ARG A 30 11.27 -2.67 2.32
CA ARG A 30 11.25 -3.39 1.05
C ARG A 30 12.21 -2.79 0.04
N ALA A 31 12.14 -1.47 -0.15
CA ALA A 31 13.00 -0.78 -1.09
C ALA A 31 14.49 -0.91 -0.72
N PHE A 32 14.78 -0.88 0.58
CA PHE A 32 16.11 -1.12 1.11
C PHE A 32 16.58 -2.56 0.86
N VAL A 33 15.80 -3.57 1.27
CA VAL A 33 16.20 -4.97 1.13
C VAL A 33 16.36 -5.37 -0.34
N SER A 34 15.49 -4.91 -1.25
CA SER A 34 15.59 -5.25 -2.67
C SER A 34 16.51 -4.31 -3.47
N GLY A 35 17.09 -3.28 -2.86
CA GLY A 35 18.01 -2.36 -3.54
C GLY A 35 17.37 -1.45 -4.59
N VAL A 36 16.06 -1.18 -4.47
CA VAL A 36 15.29 -0.39 -5.45
C VAL A 36 15.04 1.04 -4.99
N LYS A 37 14.52 1.85 -5.91
CA LYS A 37 14.16 3.24 -5.67
C LYS A 37 13.15 3.36 -4.51
N TYR A 38 13.42 4.31 -3.62
CA TYR A 38 12.55 4.58 -2.48
C TYR A 38 11.10 4.88 -2.93
N PRO A 39 10.05 4.50 -2.17
CA PRO A 39 8.64 4.60 -2.61
C PRO A 39 8.14 5.99 -3.01
N SER A 40 8.85 7.07 -2.66
CA SER A 40 8.54 8.44 -3.09
C SER A 40 9.22 8.84 -4.41
N GLY A 41 9.99 7.95 -5.03
CA GLY A 41 10.68 8.21 -6.29
C GLY A 41 9.79 7.95 -7.51
N LYS A 42 10.14 8.57 -8.65
CA LYS A 42 9.37 8.46 -9.89
C LYS A 42 9.36 7.04 -10.48
N SER A 43 10.46 6.30 -10.41
CA SER A 43 10.55 4.91 -10.92
C SER A 43 10.46 3.88 -9.79
N SER A 44 9.61 4.13 -8.78
CA SER A 44 9.57 3.32 -7.55
C SER A 44 8.47 2.27 -7.50
N CYS A 45 7.58 2.21 -8.50
CA CYS A 45 6.61 1.13 -8.58
C CYS A 45 7.37 -0.20 -8.60
N SER A 46 6.99 -1.18 -7.78
CA SER A 46 7.67 -2.49 -7.72
C SER A 46 7.06 -3.54 -8.66
N LYS A 47 5.91 -3.24 -9.26
CA LYS A 47 5.14 -4.22 -10.04
C LYS A 47 5.19 -3.96 -11.54
N CYS A 48 5.37 -2.72 -11.97
CA CYS A 48 5.43 -2.36 -13.37
C CYS A 48 6.37 -1.18 -13.64
N THR A 49 6.85 -1.09 -14.87
CA THR A 49 7.84 -0.09 -15.36
C THR A 49 7.29 1.33 -15.51
N THR A 50 6.15 1.62 -14.89
CA THR A 50 5.52 2.94 -14.95
C THR A 50 6.39 3.99 -14.24
N THR A 51 6.48 5.17 -14.86
CA THR A 51 7.18 6.33 -14.30
C THR A 51 6.15 7.31 -13.75
N GLY A 52 6.30 7.63 -12.46
CA GLY A 52 5.46 8.57 -11.77
C GLY A 52 5.77 10.02 -12.11
N ILE A 53 4.74 10.86 -12.05
CA ILE A 53 4.84 12.31 -12.22
C ILE A 53 4.68 13.00 -10.87
N THR A 54 5.25 14.19 -10.72
CA THR A 54 5.05 15.01 -9.52
C THR A 54 3.75 15.77 -9.65
N SER A 55 2.77 15.47 -8.80
CA SER A 55 1.50 16.18 -8.66
C SER A 55 1.52 17.08 -7.42
N PHE A 56 0.81 18.20 -7.49
CA PHE A 56 0.68 19.18 -6.43
C PHE A 56 -0.79 19.33 -6.05
N MET A 57 -1.10 19.45 -4.76
CA MET A 57 -2.48 19.71 -4.35
C MET A 57 -2.83 21.18 -4.66
N PRO A 58 -4.06 21.48 -5.13
CA PRO A 58 -4.48 22.87 -5.36
C PRO A 58 -4.32 23.76 -4.12
N SER A 59 -4.60 23.20 -2.94
CA SER A 59 -4.45 23.86 -1.65
C SER A 59 -2.98 24.18 -1.30
N GLU A 60 -2.02 23.39 -1.76
CA GLU A 60 -0.58 23.63 -1.59
C GLU A 60 -0.08 24.76 -2.52
N ILE A 61 -0.56 24.81 -3.76
CA ILE A 61 -0.20 25.85 -4.75
C ILE A 61 -0.63 27.24 -4.25
N ARG A 62 -1.84 27.34 -3.66
CA ARG A 62 -2.41 28.62 -3.20
C ARG A 62 -1.73 29.19 -1.95
N ARG A 63 -1.05 28.37 -1.14
CA ARG A 63 -0.52 28.78 0.18
C ARG A 63 0.82 29.52 0.13
N LEU A 64 1.39 29.82 -1.04
CA LEU A 64 2.71 30.47 -1.21
C LEU A 64 3.86 29.77 -0.46
N VAL A 65 3.65 28.55 0.03
CA VAL A 65 4.68 27.66 0.60
C VAL A 65 5.21 26.82 -0.55
N ARG A 66 6.53 26.60 -0.64
CA ARG A 66 7.12 25.68 -1.62
C ARG A 66 6.42 24.32 -1.53
N PRO A 67 5.65 23.91 -2.55
CA PRO A 67 4.83 22.72 -2.43
C PRO A 67 5.76 21.51 -2.50
N LYS A 68 5.64 20.59 -1.53
CA LYS A 68 6.52 19.41 -1.45
C LYS A 68 6.34 18.48 -2.65
N GLY A 69 5.19 18.54 -3.33
CA GLY A 69 4.85 17.65 -4.44
C GLY A 69 4.72 16.20 -3.98
N ARG A 70 4.01 15.39 -4.77
CA ARG A 70 3.83 13.97 -4.50
C ARG A 70 3.97 13.21 -5.80
N VAL A 71 4.70 12.11 -5.78
CA VAL A 71 4.77 11.24 -6.96
C VAL A 71 3.45 10.47 -7.07
N VAL A 72 2.85 10.50 -8.26
CA VAL A 72 1.64 9.75 -8.61
C VAL A 72 1.87 8.97 -9.89
N PHE A 73 1.30 7.76 -9.95
CA PHE A 73 1.39 6.87 -11.09
C PHE A 73 0.05 6.86 -11.82
N LEU A 74 -0.05 7.63 -12.90
CA LEU A 74 -1.30 7.75 -13.67
C LEU A 74 -1.41 6.72 -14.79
N TYR A 75 -0.27 6.21 -15.27
CA TYR A 75 -0.24 5.25 -16.36
C TYR A 75 -0.28 3.82 -15.80
N LEU A 76 -1.41 3.14 -16.03
CA LEU A 76 -1.70 1.81 -15.51
C LEU A 76 -1.35 0.68 -16.50
N ALA A 77 -1.15 0.98 -17.78
CA ALA A 77 -0.88 0.00 -18.84
C ALA A 77 0.62 -0.25 -19.07
N ALA A 78 1.44 -0.14 -18.02
CA ALA A 78 2.88 -0.39 -18.12
C ALA A 78 3.20 -1.90 -18.05
N PRO A 79 4.25 -2.36 -18.74
CA PRO A 79 4.77 -3.72 -18.61
C PRO A 79 5.02 -4.09 -17.13
N LEU A 80 4.65 -5.33 -16.78
CA LEU A 80 4.95 -5.87 -15.46
C LEU A 80 6.44 -6.19 -15.35
N ARG A 81 7.00 -6.06 -14.15
CA ARG A 81 8.34 -6.58 -13.86
C ARG A 81 8.23 -8.05 -13.48
N ASP A 82 9.28 -8.78 -13.79
CA ASP A 82 9.52 -10.15 -13.38
C ASP A 82 10.95 -10.28 -12.85
N ASP A 83 11.28 -11.47 -12.32
CA ASP A 83 12.59 -11.74 -11.74
C ASP A 83 13.73 -11.59 -12.76
N GLU A 84 13.50 -12.00 -14.01
CA GLU A 84 14.51 -11.97 -15.07
C GLU A 84 14.85 -10.53 -15.48
N SER A 85 13.84 -9.74 -15.85
CA SER A 85 14.00 -8.32 -16.21
C SER A 85 14.59 -7.49 -15.06
N PHE A 86 14.26 -7.83 -13.81
CA PHE A 86 14.86 -7.22 -12.63
C PHE A 86 16.37 -7.49 -12.57
N ARG A 87 16.78 -8.75 -12.65
CA ARG A 87 18.19 -9.17 -12.55
C ARG A 87 19.03 -8.69 -13.72
N GLN A 88 18.43 -8.62 -14.91
CA GLN A 88 19.05 -8.04 -16.11
C GLN A 88 19.12 -6.51 -16.06
N ARG A 89 18.48 -5.88 -15.07
CA ARG A 89 18.41 -4.43 -14.87
C ARG A 89 17.85 -3.68 -16.09
N GLU A 90 16.83 -4.25 -16.73
CA GLU A 90 16.16 -3.64 -17.90
C GLU A 90 15.54 -2.26 -17.59
N ASP A 91 15.24 -1.99 -16.31
CA ASP A 91 14.83 -0.68 -15.79
C ASP A 91 15.90 -0.13 -14.84
N PRO A 92 16.95 0.55 -15.35
CA PRO A 92 18.04 1.05 -14.51
C PRO A 92 17.58 2.09 -13.48
N ASP A 93 16.58 2.91 -13.81
CA ASP A 93 16.06 3.96 -12.94
C ASP A 93 15.33 3.42 -11.71
N HIS A 94 14.87 2.18 -11.76
CA HIS A 94 14.27 1.45 -10.65
C HIS A 94 15.31 0.98 -9.61
N HIS A 95 16.56 0.79 -10.02
CA HIS A 95 17.60 0.22 -9.18
C HIS A 95 18.43 1.32 -8.53
N ASN A 96 18.68 1.21 -7.23
CA ASN A 96 19.62 2.07 -6.52
C ASN A 96 20.99 1.39 -6.33
N TYR A 97 21.00 0.09 -6.04
CA TYR A 97 22.22 -0.70 -5.82
C TYR A 97 21.96 -2.20 -6.04
N TYR A 98 23.01 -3.00 -5.91
CA TYR A 98 22.93 -4.46 -5.91
C TYR A 98 22.57 -4.98 -4.52
N SER A 99 21.52 -5.78 -4.42
CA SER A 99 21.12 -6.44 -3.18
C SER A 99 21.72 -7.84 -3.10
N ILE A 100 22.26 -8.20 -1.92
CA ILE A 100 22.71 -9.57 -1.63
C ILE A 100 21.58 -10.60 -1.72
N VAL A 101 20.30 -10.17 -1.66
CA VAL A 101 19.15 -11.05 -1.86
C VAL A 101 19.08 -11.54 -3.31
N GLU A 102 19.63 -10.78 -4.27
CA GLU A 102 19.76 -11.22 -5.66
C GLU A 102 20.65 -12.47 -5.77
N GLU A 103 21.53 -12.78 -4.81
CA GLU A 103 22.30 -14.04 -4.87
C GLU A 103 21.47 -15.29 -4.57
N LEU A 104 20.24 -15.12 -4.08
CA LEU A 104 19.33 -16.21 -3.74
C LEU A 104 18.49 -16.57 -4.96
N VAL A 105 18.96 -17.55 -5.74
CA VAL A 105 18.32 -18.02 -6.98
C VAL A 105 16.89 -18.54 -6.75
N SER A 106 16.58 -19.00 -5.54
CA SER A 106 15.25 -19.50 -5.18
C SER A 106 14.27 -18.40 -4.72
N VAL A 107 14.67 -17.12 -4.78
CA VAL A 107 13.85 -15.97 -4.39
C VAL A 107 13.58 -15.14 -5.63
N ASP A 108 12.31 -14.91 -5.91
CA ASP A 108 11.88 -14.00 -6.97
C ASP A 108 11.90 -12.55 -6.45
N MET A 109 12.71 -11.69 -7.09
CA MET A 109 12.93 -10.31 -6.65
C MET A 109 11.69 -9.41 -6.79
N VAL A 110 10.64 -9.87 -7.48
CA VAL A 110 9.38 -9.14 -7.68
C VAL A 110 8.19 -9.80 -6.98
N TYR A 111 8.05 -11.11 -7.11
CA TYR A 111 6.93 -11.88 -6.56
C TYR A 111 7.07 -12.09 -5.05
N ASP A 112 8.25 -12.51 -4.58
CA ASP A 112 8.51 -12.77 -3.16
C ASP A 112 8.70 -11.50 -2.32
N PHE A 113 8.58 -10.33 -2.95
CA PHE A 113 8.54 -9.01 -2.32
C PHE A 113 7.13 -8.39 -2.43
N PRO A 114 6.12 -8.93 -1.70
CA PRO A 114 4.75 -8.45 -1.79
C PRO A 114 4.64 -7.00 -1.30
N VAL A 115 3.68 -6.27 -1.87
CA VAL A 115 3.31 -4.93 -1.39
C VAL A 115 2.48 -5.09 -0.13
N TYR A 116 2.90 -4.46 0.97
CA TYR A 116 2.14 -4.51 2.22
C TYR A 116 0.92 -3.58 2.16
N HIS A 117 -0.26 -4.17 1.96
CA HIS A 117 -1.53 -3.48 1.76
C HIS A 117 -1.94 -2.60 2.95
N MET A 118 -1.61 -2.99 4.19
CA MET A 118 -2.07 -2.24 5.36
C MET A 118 -1.55 -0.80 5.38
N HIS A 119 -0.26 -0.61 5.09
CA HIS A 119 0.35 0.72 5.10
C HIS A 119 0.04 1.49 3.82
N LEU A 120 0.02 0.81 2.67
CA LEU A 120 -0.21 1.48 1.39
C LEU A 120 -1.67 1.88 1.18
N VAL A 121 -2.60 0.97 1.46
CA VAL A 121 -4.02 1.15 1.13
C VAL A 121 -4.78 1.76 2.32
N HIS A 122 -4.74 1.13 3.49
CA HIS A 122 -5.59 1.58 4.60
C HIS A 122 -5.05 2.85 5.23
N GLU A 123 -3.79 2.83 5.67
CA GLU A 123 -3.16 4.01 6.27
C GLU A 123 -2.73 5.05 5.23
N GLY A 124 -2.28 4.64 4.05
CA GLY A 124 -1.88 5.56 2.99
C GLY A 124 -3.07 6.17 2.27
N ALA A 125 -3.71 5.40 1.39
CA ALA A 125 -4.80 5.89 0.54
C ALA A 125 -6.06 6.25 1.34
N GLY A 126 -6.48 5.39 2.27
CA GLY A 126 -7.70 5.57 3.09
C GLY A 126 -7.65 6.84 3.93
N ARG A 127 -6.59 7.00 4.72
CA ARG A 127 -6.35 8.23 5.50
C ARG A 127 -6.34 9.46 4.60
N LYS A 128 -5.60 9.41 3.49
CA LYS A 128 -5.47 10.56 2.58
C LYS A 128 -6.79 10.97 1.98
N LEU A 129 -7.59 10.01 1.50
CA LEU A 129 -8.93 10.27 0.97
C LEU A 129 -9.81 10.97 2.00
N ILE A 130 -9.88 10.40 3.21
CA ILE A 130 -10.78 10.90 4.24
C ILE A 130 -10.36 12.28 4.74
N MET A 131 -9.07 12.49 4.99
CA MET A 131 -8.55 13.81 5.36
C MET A 131 -8.79 14.84 4.25
N THR A 132 -8.68 14.45 2.98
CA THR A 132 -8.98 15.35 1.85
C THR A 132 -10.45 15.76 1.85
N LEU A 133 -11.37 14.81 2.07
CA LEU A 133 -12.81 15.09 2.13
C LEU A 133 -13.21 15.91 3.37
N MET A 134 -12.45 15.85 4.46
CA MET A 134 -12.77 16.55 5.71
C MET A 134 -12.13 17.94 5.83
N GLU A 135 -10.89 18.08 5.35
CA GLU A 135 -10.04 19.24 5.61
C GLU A 135 -9.75 20.09 4.37
N ASP A 136 -9.77 19.51 3.16
CA ASP A 136 -9.42 20.27 1.94
C ASP A 136 -10.64 21.03 1.40
N SER A 137 -10.52 22.35 1.30
CA SER A 137 -11.61 23.26 0.90
C SER A 137 -12.27 22.88 -0.42
N ASP A 138 -11.50 22.32 -1.35
CA ASP A 138 -11.94 22.07 -2.72
C ASP A 138 -12.75 20.78 -2.84
N PHE A 139 -12.58 19.87 -1.87
CA PHE A 139 -13.21 18.55 -1.84
C PHE A 139 -14.01 18.32 -0.56
N LYS A 140 -14.21 19.39 0.24
CA LYS A 140 -14.81 19.31 1.56
C LYS A 140 -16.27 18.86 1.45
N ILE A 141 -16.60 17.75 2.09
CA ILE A 141 -17.99 17.36 2.27
C ILE A 141 -18.67 18.22 3.34
N SER A 142 -19.99 18.40 3.22
CA SER A 142 -20.72 19.27 4.13
C SER A 142 -20.52 18.86 5.61
N PRO A 143 -20.47 19.81 6.56
CA PRO A 143 -20.38 19.48 7.99
C PRO A 143 -21.50 18.54 8.47
N TYR A 144 -22.67 18.62 7.83
CA TYR A 144 -23.78 17.70 8.07
C TYR A 144 -23.43 16.27 7.65
N SER A 145 -22.89 16.09 6.45
CA SER A 145 -22.44 14.78 5.94
C SER A 145 -21.34 14.18 6.83
N VAL A 146 -20.38 15.00 7.29
CA VAL A 146 -19.32 14.56 8.22
C VAL A 146 -19.93 14.05 9.53
N ARG A 147 -20.83 14.81 10.15
CA ARG A 147 -21.51 14.40 11.39
C ARG A 147 -22.32 13.12 11.20
N ARG A 148 -23.03 12.99 10.07
CA ARG A 148 -23.78 11.77 9.72
C ARG A 148 -22.85 10.57 9.62
N ILE A 149 -21.74 10.69 8.90
CA ILE A 149 -20.74 9.63 8.76
C ILE A 149 -20.19 9.24 10.14
N ILE A 150 -19.74 10.21 10.95
CA ILE A 150 -19.18 9.93 12.29
C ILE A 150 -20.20 9.20 13.18
N LYS A 151 -21.48 9.62 13.14
CA LYS A 151 -22.56 9.00 13.90
C LYS A 151 -22.79 7.54 13.48
N GLU A 152 -22.93 7.28 12.18
CA GLU A 152 -23.09 5.90 11.67
C GLU A 152 -21.87 5.02 12.00
N MET A 153 -20.68 5.62 12.02
CA MET A 153 -19.45 4.90 12.32
C MET A 153 -19.37 4.47 13.78
N THR A 154 -19.70 5.36 14.72
CA THR A 154 -19.65 5.10 16.16
C THR A 154 -20.88 4.34 16.68
N ALA A 155 -21.98 4.31 15.92
CA ALA A 155 -23.19 3.56 16.25
C ALA A 155 -23.00 2.03 16.23
N SER A 156 -21.91 1.53 15.65
CA SER A 156 -21.60 0.11 15.60
C SER A 156 -21.29 -0.44 17.00
N LYS A 157 -22.27 -1.13 17.60
CA LYS A 157 -22.14 -1.80 18.90
C LYS A 157 -21.27 -3.06 18.85
N PHE A 158 -21.11 -3.64 17.67
CA PHE A 158 -20.45 -4.92 17.46
C PHE A 158 -19.17 -4.75 16.65
N THR A 159 -18.08 -5.37 17.12
CA THR A 159 -16.83 -5.45 16.38
C THR A 159 -16.70 -6.87 15.83
N PRO A 160 -16.63 -7.07 14.50
CA PRO A 160 -16.41 -8.41 13.95
C PRO A 160 -15.09 -8.98 14.47
N ARG A 161 -15.02 -10.30 14.61
CA ARG A 161 -13.88 -11.00 15.22
C ARG A 161 -12.56 -10.72 14.50
N ASP A 162 -12.61 -10.44 13.20
CA ASP A 162 -11.44 -10.12 12.37
C ASP A 162 -10.81 -8.76 12.70
N PHE A 163 -11.48 -7.93 13.50
CA PHE A 163 -10.99 -6.62 13.91
C PHE A 163 -10.66 -6.59 15.40
N ALA A 164 -9.40 -6.28 15.71
CA ALA A 164 -8.93 -6.15 17.09
C ALA A 164 -9.43 -4.90 17.82
N ARG A 165 -10.07 -3.94 17.12
CA ARG A 165 -10.40 -2.61 17.65
C ARG A 165 -11.84 -2.21 17.39
N ARG A 166 -12.46 -1.58 18.40
CA ARG A 166 -13.81 -1.02 18.31
C ARG A 166 -13.86 0.18 17.38
N ALA A 167 -15.06 0.47 16.91
CA ALA A 167 -15.33 1.69 16.19
C ALA A 167 -15.03 2.93 17.04
N ARG A 168 -14.44 3.94 16.39
CA ARG A 168 -14.15 5.24 16.98
C ARG A 168 -14.21 6.33 15.92
N GLU A 169 -14.32 7.56 16.38
CA GLU A 169 -14.27 8.76 15.54
C GLU A 169 -12.95 8.88 14.79
N PHE A 170 -12.97 9.65 13.70
CA PHE A 170 -11.77 9.91 12.91
C PHE A 170 -10.72 10.65 13.72
N SER A 171 -9.50 10.15 13.64
CA SER A 171 -8.34 10.79 14.21
C SER A 171 -7.15 10.58 13.28
N SER A 172 -6.28 11.60 13.21
CA SER A 172 -5.01 11.51 12.49
C SER A 172 -4.07 10.43 13.04
N GLN A 173 -4.30 9.97 14.28
CA GLN A 173 -3.52 8.94 14.97
C GLN A 173 -4.11 7.52 14.81
N MET A 174 -5.03 7.33 13.88
CA MET A 174 -5.56 6.01 13.57
C MET A 174 -4.52 5.11 12.91
N LYS A 175 -4.46 3.85 13.36
CA LYS A 175 -3.60 2.82 12.77
C LYS A 175 -4.27 2.26 11.51
N ALA A 176 -3.48 1.63 10.63
CA ALA A 176 -3.98 0.93 9.44
C ALA A 176 -5.20 0.01 9.69
N THR A 177 -5.22 -0.71 10.82
CA THR A 177 -6.35 -1.58 11.19
C THR A 177 -7.63 -0.82 11.52
N ASP A 178 -7.51 0.40 12.04
CA ASP A 178 -8.65 1.28 12.26
C ASP A 178 -9.23 1.74 10.92
N TRP A 179 -8.36 2.12 9.97
CA TRP A 179 -8.75 2.55 8.62
C TRP A 179 -9.39 1.41 7.82
N LEU A 180 -8.82 0.20 7.85
CA LEU A 180 -9.40 -0.97 7.18
C LEU A 180 -10.83 -1.22 7.64
N ARG A 181 -11.06 -1.24 8.95
CA ARG A 181 -12.40 -1.46 9.52
C ARG A 181 -13.39 -0.42 9.01
N GLN A 182 -13.00 0.85 9.02
CA GLN A 182 -13.86 1.96 8.62
C GLN A 182 -14.17 1.96 7.12
N LEU A 183 -13.19 1.66 6.28
CA LEU A 183 -13.39 1.49 4.83
C LEU A 183 -14.29 0.30 4.52
N ALA A 184 -14.07 -0.85 5.18
CA ALA A 184 -14.77 -2.10 4.90
C ALA A 184 -16.23 -2.11 5.37
N THR A 185 -16.54 -1.47 6.51
CA THR A 185 -17.86 -1.58 7.13
C THR A 185 -18.80 -0.40 6.87
N GLN A 186 -18.26 0.80 6.61
CA GLN A 186 -19.03 2.04 6.80
C GLN A 186 -18.90 3.05 5.64
N LEU A 187 -17.75 3.16 4.97
CA LEU A 187 -17.59 4.14 3.88
C LEU A 187 -18.26 3.71 2.56
N LEU A 188 -18.28 2.40 2.25
CA LEU A 188 -18.94 1.86 1.04
C LEU A 188 -20.47 2.01 1.06
N SER A 189 -21.07 2.09 2.25
CA SER A 189 -22.52 2.30 2.44
C SER A 189 -22.92 3.78 2.48
N CYS A 190 -22.00 4.68 2.83
CA CYS A 190 -22.29 6.12 3.01
C CYS A 190 -21.99 6.99 1.79
N LEU A 191 -21.27 6.47 0.78
CA LEU A 191 -21.00 7.19 -0.47
C LEU A 191 -22.06 6.84 -1.52
N GLU A 192 -23.09 7.68 -1.60
CA GLU A 192 -24.14 7.62 -2.65
C GLU A 192 -23.64 8.08 -4.03
N THR A 193 -22.51 8.79 -4.09
CA THR A 193 -21.95 9.31 -5.35
C THR A 193 -21.12 8.23 -6.06
N ASP A 194 -21.54 7.85 -7.27
CA ASP A 194 -20.88 6.87 -8.15
C ASP A 194 -19.40 7.16 -8.41
N TYR A 195 -18.99 8.44 -8.32
CA TYR A 195 -17.63 8.90 -8.58
C TYR A 195 -16.60 8.30 -7.61
N TYR A 196 -16.78 8.52 -6.30
CA TYR A 196 -15.87 7.98 -5.27
C TYR A 196 -16.07 6.49 -5.02
N ARG A 197 -17.24 5.97 -5.37
CA ARG A 197 -17.59 4.55 -5.25
C ARG A 197 -16.70 3.70 -6.15
N LYS A 198 -16.45 4.11 -7.40
CA LYS A 198 -15.55 3.38 -8.32
C LYS A 198 -14.10 3.33 -7.83
N ASP A 199 -13.51 4.45 -7.44
CA ASP A 199 -12.10 4.48 -7.00
C ASP A 199 -11.87 3.70 -5.72
N MET A 200 -12.81 3.75 -4.77
CA MET A 200 -12.74 2.92 -3.56
C MET A 200 -13.11 1.45 -3.81
N LEU A 201 -14.00 1.13 -4.75
CA LEU A 201 -14.24 -0.26 -5.15
C LEU A 201 -13.05 -0.84 -5.92
N ILE A 202 -12.30 -0.05 -6.67
CA ILE A 202 -11.04 -0.48 -7.31
C ILE A 202 -10.00 -0.76 -6.22
N CYS A 203 -9.87 0.12 -5.23
CA CYS A 203 -9.05 -0.15 -4.05
C CYS A 203 -9.53 -1.41 -3.31
N TYR A 204 -10.83 -1.57 -3.07
CA TYR A 204 -11.37 -2.72 -2.33
C TYR A 204 -11.32 -4.04 -3.11
N ARG A 205 -11.50 -4.02 -4.43
CA ARG A 205 -11.36 -5.21 -5.29
C ARG A 205 -9.90 -5.63 -5.45
N SER A 206 -8.95 -4.69 -5.38
CA SER A 206 -7.52 -5.01 -5.25
C SER A 206 -7.11 -5.41 -3.82
N MET A 207 -7.98 -5.23 -2.82
CA MET A 207 -7.81 -5.69 -1.42
C MET A 207 -8.33 -7.11 -1.17
N LEU A 208 -9.19 -7.67 -2.03
CA LEU A 208 -9.49 -9.09 -1.93
C LEU A 208 -8.20 -9.84 -2.26
N PRO A 209 -7.70 -10.70 -1.37
CA PRO A 209 -6.54 -11.52 -1.71
C PRO A 209 -6.89 -12.20 -3.02
N LEU A 210 -6.12 -11.93 -4.07
CA LEU A 210 -5.98 -12.88 -5.16
C LEU A 210 -5.74 -14.20 -4.44
N ARG A 211 -6.73 -15.09 -4.51
CA ARG A 211 -6.62 -16.41 -3.89
C ARG A 211 -5.29 -16.97 -4.39
N PHE A 212 -4.37 -17.17 -3.44
CA PHE A 212 -3.14 -17.91 -3.67
C PHE A 212 -3.49 -19.28 -4.25
#